data_AF-A0A845DEE8-F1
#
_entry.id   AF-A0A845DEE8-F1
#
_cell.length_a   1.000
_cell.length_b   1.000
_cell.length_c   1.000
_cell.angle_alpha   90.00
_cell.angle_beta   90.00
_cell.angle_gamma   90.00
#
_symmetry.space_group_name_H-M   'P 1'
#
loop_
_entity.id
_entity.type
_entity.pdbx_description
1 polymer ?
#
loop_
_entity_poly.entity_id
_entity_poly.type
_entity_poly.pdbx_seq_one_letter_code
_entity_poly.pdbx_strand_id
1 'polypeptide(L)' 'MATAEERMRVLKMIEEGKISAKEGARLLGALGKSDEQARRQRGTAEAGAEGGGRWLRLRVSDTRSGKTRVNLTIPIGLVN' A
#
# COMPACT_ATOMS: atom_id res chain seq x y z
N MET A 1 -8.10 3.54 7.67
CA MET A 1 -9.19 4.23 8.37
C MET A 1 -8.67 4.88 9.65
N ALA A 2 -7.94 4.17 10.51
CA ALA A 2 -7.34 4.74 11.75
C ALA A 2 -6.51 6.03 11.57
N THR A 3 -5.72 6.15 10.50
CA THR A 3 -4.81 7.30 10.29
C THR A 3 -5.52 8.64 10.00
N ALA A 4 -6.76 8.61 9.49
CA ALA A 4 -7.51 9.83 9.16
C ALA A 4 -8.09 10.50 10.41
N GLU A 5 -8.56 9.70 11.37
CA GLU A 5 -9.10 10.20 12.64
C GLU A 5 -7.98 10.77 13.52
N GLU A 6 -6.82 10.13 13.55
CA GLU A 6 -5.64 10.63 14.27
C GLU A 6 -5.14 11.97 13.72
N ARG A 7 -5.15 12.13 12.39
CA ARG A 7 -4.82 13.41 11.72
C ARG A 7 -5.76 14.54 12.13
N MET A 8 -7.06 14.29 12.16
CA MET A 8 -8.08 15.25 12.61
C MET A 8 -7.87 15.66 14.07
N ARG A 9 -7.50 14.70 14.92
CA ARG A 9 -7.23 14.97 16.34
C ARG A 9 -6.00 15.87 16.55
N VAL A 10 -4.93 15.64 15.80
CA VAL A 10 -3.73 16.50 15.85
C VAL A 10 -4.07 17.92 15.39
N LEU A 11 -4.85 18.08 14.33
CA LEU A 11 -5.27 19.41 13.85
C LEU A 11 -6.13 20.16 14.87
N LYS A 12 -7.07 19.47 15.54
CA LYS A 12 -7.85 20.05 16.65
C LYS A 12 -6.96 20.47 17.81
N MET A 13 -5.93 19.69 18.16
CA MET A 13 -5.02 20.08 19.24
C MET A 13 -4.18 21.32 18.89
N ILE A 14 -3.88 21.56 17.61
CA ILE A 14 -3.23 22.80 17.14
C ILE A 14 -4.21 23.98 17.23
N GLU A 15 -5.46 23.79 16.80
CA GLU A 15 -6.54 24.80 16.88
C GLU A 15 -6.82 25.21 18.32
N GLU A 16 -6.85 24.23 19.24
CA GLU A 16 -7.01 24.45 20.69
C GLU A 16 -5.74 25.01 21.36
N GLY A 17 -4.63 25.16 20.62
CA GLY A 17 -3.36 25.69 21.15
C GLY A 17 -2.62 24.76 22.12
N LYS A 18 -3.03 23.49 22.23
CA LYS A 18 -2.41 22.49 23.13
C LYS A 18 -1.03 22.04 22.65
N ILE A 19 -0.75 22.18 21.36
CA ILE A 19 0.53 21.86 20.73
C ILE A 19 0.95 22.95 19.76
N SER A 20 2.25 23.18 19.64
CA SER A 20 2.79 24.15 18.69
C SER A 20 2.61 23.66 17.25
N ALA A 21 2.47 24.58 16.28
CA ALA A 21 2.44 24.26 14.85
C ALA A 21 3.67 23.43 14.41
N LYS A 22 4.83 23.66 15.02
CA LYS A 22 6.07 22.92 14.76
C LYS A 22 5.98 21.46 15.23
N GLU A 23 5.37 21.23 16.38
CA GLU A 23 5.17 19.90 16.94
C GLU A 23 4.06 19.15 16.19
N GLY A 24 2.98 19.85 15.85
CA GLY A 24 1.92 19.35 14.99
C GLY A 24 2.43 18.87 13.63
N ALA A 25 3.30 19.65 12.97
CA ALA A 25 3.92 19.26 11.70
C ALA A 25 4.76 17.97 11.83
N ARG A 26 5.48 17.79 12.96
CA ARG A 26 6.22 16.55 13.23
C ARG A 26 5.29 15.35 13.39
N LEU A 27 4.20 15.50 14.16
CA LEU A 27 3.22 14.43 14.39
C LEU A 27 2.48 14.05 13.10
N LEU A 28 2.05 15.05 12.32
CA LEU A 28 1.42 14.84 11.02
C LEU A 28 2.37 14.15 10.03
N GLY A 29 3.65 14.54 10.02
CA GLY A 29 4.67 13.92 9.18
C GLY A 29 4.95 12.46 9.56
N ALA A 30 4.95 12.13 10.86
CA ALA A 30 5.10 10.75 11.32
C ALA A 30 3.91 9.87 10.90
N LEU A 31 2.68 10.39 11.04
CA LEU A 31 1.46 9.70 10.60
C LEU A 31 1.41 9.54 9.06
N GLY A 32 1.86 10.54 8.30
CA GLY A 32 1.92 10.51 6.85
C GLY A 32 2.92 9.50 6.28
N LYS A 33 4.08 9.31 6.91
CA LYS A 33 5.07 8.29 6.51
C LYS A 33 4.52 6.87 6.68
N SER A 34 3.76 6.62 7.74
CA SER A 34 3.08 5.34 7.95
C SER A 34 2.02 5.08 6.88
N ASP A 35 1.29 6.11 6.44
CA ASP A 35 0.32 6.00 5.35
C ASP A 35 1.02 5.75 4.00
N GLU A 36 2.12 6.46 3.72
CA GLU A 36 2.91 6.26 2.50
C GLU A 36 3.60 4.89 2.49
N GLN A 37 4.07 4.38 3.63
CA GLN A 37 4.63 3.04 3.74
C GLN A 37 3.54 1.96 3.60
N ALA A 38 2.34 2.16 4.17
CA ALA A 38 1.19 1.30 3.96
C ALA A 38 0.66 1.37 2.52
N ARG A 39 0.81 2.52 1.85
CA ARG A 39 0.44 2.71 0.43
C ARG A 39 1.49 2.11 -0.50
N ARG A 40 2.78 2.18 -0.15
CA ARG A 40 3.86 1.48 -0.84
C ARG A 40 3.73 -0.03 -0.69
N GLN A 41 3.39 -0.56 0.49
CA GLN A 41 3.11 -1.99 0.69
C GLN A 41 1.86 -2.47 -0.09
N ARG A 42 0.85 -1.61 -0.23
CA ARG A 42 -0.29 -1.87 -1.12
C ARG A 42 0.06 -1.72 -2.61
N GLY A 43 0.99 -0.84 -2.95
CA GLY A 43 1.49 -0.61 -4.31
C GLY A 43 2.55 -1.63 -4.77
N THR A 44 3.24 -2.33 -3.87
CA THR A 44 4.14 -3.44 -4.20
C THR A 44 3.39 -4.71 -4.61
N ALA A 45 2.07 -4.74 -4.44
CA ALA A 45 1.24 -5.72 -5.13
C ALA A 45 1.06 -5.38 -6.63
N GLU A 46 1.47 -4.20 -7.10
CA GLU A 46 1.21 -3.75 -8.48
C GLU A 46 2.45 -3.28 -9.26
N ALA A 47 3.54 -2.89 -8.61
CA ALA A 47 4.77 -2.51 -9.31
C ALA A 47 5.96 -3.34 -8.82
N GLY A 48 6.52 -4.15 -9.73
CA GLY A 48 7.71 -4.95 -9.49
C GLY A 48 8.85 -4.11 -8.93
N ALA A 49 9.33 -4.48 -7.74
CA ALA A 49 10.51 -3.91 -7.13
C ALA A 49 11.67 -4.90 -7.30
N GLU A 50 12.68 -4.42 -8.02
CA GLU A 50 14.00 -5.01 -8.21
C GLU A 50 14.56 -5.50 -6.86
N GLY A 51 14.60 -6.83 -6.67
CA GLY A 51 15.23 -7.48 -5.51
C GLY A 51 14.33 -8.40 -4.67
N GLY A 52 13.00 -8.35 -4.84
CA GLY A 52 12.05 -9.28 -4.20
C GLY A 52 11.53 -10.31 -5.19
N GLY A 53 11.51 -11.60 -4.80
CA GLY A 53 11.21 -12.76 -5.65
C GLY A 53 10.20 -12.52 -6.77
N ARG A 54 10.57 -12.89 -8.00
CA ARG A 54 9.73 -12.66 -9.19
C ARG A 54 8.49 -13.54 -9.11
N TRP A 55 7.31 -12.94 -9.24
CA TRP A 55 6.03 -13.65 -9.31
C TRP A 55 5.52 -13.66 -10.76
N LEU A 56 5.13 -14.83 -11.25
CA LEU A 56 4.53 -15.02 -12.56
C LEU A 56 3.00 -15.00 -12.42
N ARG A 57 2.34 -14.05 -13.08
CA ARG A 57 0.88 -14.03 -13.22
C ARG A 57 0.48 -14.76 -14.49
N LEU A 58 -0.32 -15.81 -14.37
CA LEU A 58 -0.75 -16.62 -15.49
C LEU A 58 -2.28 -16.59 -15.63
N ARG A 59 -2.75 -16.21 -16.82
CA ARG A 59 -4.16 -16.25 -17.21
C ARG A 59 -4.37 -17.40 -18.18
N VAL A 60 -5.11 -18.41 -17.76
CA VAL A 60 -5.49 -19.53 -18.64
C VAL A 60 -6.87 -19.26 -19.21
N SER A 61 -6.92 -18.96 -20.51
CA SER A 61 -8.16 -18.83 -21.28
C SER A 61 -8.43 -20.10 -22.07
N ASP A 62 -9.71 -20.48 -22.17
CA ASP A 62 -10.15 -21.52 -23.09
C ASP A 62 -9.97 -21.04 -24.54
N THR A 63 -9.24 -21.80 -25.37
CA THR A 63 -8.91 -21.43 -26.76
C THR A 63 -10.10 -21.43 -27.70
N ARG A 64 -11.18 -22.14 -27.39
CA ARG A 64 -12.43 -22.15 -28.19
C ARG A 64 -13.39 -21.04 -27.78
N SER A 65 -13.45 -20.70 -26.49
CA SER A 65 -14.44 -19.76 -25.95
C SER A 65 -13.86 -18.38 -25.58
N GLY A 66 -12.54 -18.22 -25.50
CA GLY A 66 -11.87 -16.99 -25.05
C GLY A 66 -12.12 -16.62 -23.58
N LYS A 67 -12.92 -17.40 -22.86
CA LYS A 67 -13.27 -17.15 -21.46
C LYS A 67 -12.12 -17.55 -20.55
N THR A 68 -11.79 -16.69 -19.59
CA THR A 68 -10.81 -16.99 -18.55
C THR A 68 -11.33 -18.13 -17.69
N ARG A 69 -10.59 -19.25 -17.64
CA ARG A 69 -10.92 -20.37 -16.77
C ARG A 69 -10.25 -20.23 -15.41
N VAL A 70 -8.99 -19.80 -15.38
CA VAL A 70 -8.22 -19.72 -14.12
C VAL A 70 -7.26 -18.54 -14.15
N ASN A 71 -7.12 -17.88 -13.00
CA ASN A 71 -6.13 -16.83 -12.74
C ASN A 71 -5.23 -17.28 -11.59
N LEU A 72 -3.92 -17.46 -11.83
CA LEU A 72 -2.97 -17.90 -10.83
C LEU A 72 -1.78 -16.94 -10.73
N THR A 73 -1.20 -16.85 -9.52
CA THR A 73 0.07 -16.16 -9.28
C THR A 73 1.04 -17.15 -8.63
N ILE A 74 2.15 -17.45 -9.30
CA ILE A 74 3.12 -18.48 -8.88
C ILE A 74 4.50 -17.82 -8.72
N PRO A 75 5.27 -18.12 -7.66
CA PRO A 75 6.64 -17.64 -7.55
C PRO A 75 7.53 -18.33 -8.59
N ILE A 76 8.33 -17.57 -9.34
CA ILE A 76 9.12 -18.09 -10.48
C ILE A 76 10.19 -19.09 -10.06
N GLY A 77 10.60 -19.09 -8.78
CA GLY A 77 11.61 -20.01 -8.25
C GLY A 77 11.14 -21.46 -8.11
N LEU A 78 9.85 -21.73 -8.30
CA LEU A 78 9.27 -23.08 -8.25
C LEU A 78 9.03 -23.68 -9.66
N VAL A 79 9.43 -22.99 -10.73
CA VAL A 79 9.24 -23.43 -12.11
C VAL A 79 10.59 -23.97 -12.62
N ASN A 80 10.70 -25.30 -12.75
CA ASN A 80 11.86 -26.02 -13.30
C ASN A 80 11.45 -26.73 -14.59
#